data_AF-A0A955MU89-F1
#
_entry.id   AF-A0A955MU89-F1
#
_cell.length_a   1.000
_cell.length_b   1.000
_cell.length_c   1.000
_cell.angle_alpha   90.00
_cell.angle_beta   90.00
_cell.angle_gamma   90.00
#
_symmetry.space_group_name_H-M   'P 1'
#
loop_
_entity.id
_entity.type
_entity.pdbx_description
1 polymer ?
#
loop_
_entity_poly.entity_id
_entity_poly.type
_entity_poly.pdbx_seq_one_letter_code
_entity_poly.pdbx_strand_id
1 'polypeptide(L)'
;MALSIDSVLQLELIEKTLAEGTGKGVQVALLDTGVDTSHPALENSVKGCWEVKQTPTGMKCEEVEGLDPVGHGTACAGIIHQHAPEAEIFSIRVIGGNAQGTGEQFVYGLHWAIEQGFKVLNLSLGTLQHRYQAPLLELVDRAYYSGICVVAAAHNRHQVSFPSQFASLIAVDNQSFESDPLAFNYILNTPIETEGHGVYVRAPSSGGQYKLWTGTSFATPHITAVVARLLSVMPELTPFEVKTLLRALRANR
;
A
#
# COMPACT_ATOMS: atom_id res chain seq x y z
N MET A 1 -6.70 18.43 35.43
CA MET A 1 -7.18 18.51 34.03
C MET A 1 -6.42 17.43 33.27
N ALA A 2 -7.11 16.44 32.69
CA ALA A 2 -6.41 15.41 31.92
C ALA A 2 -6.05 15.99 30.54
N LEU A 3 -4.80 15.84 30.10
CA LEU A 3 -4.37 16.22 28.76
C LEU A 3 -4.98 15.26 27.74
N SER A 4 -5.48 15.78 26.62
CA SER A 4 -5.88 14.93 25.48
C SER A 4 -4.64 14.58 24.66
N ILE A 5 -4.64 13.40 24.03
CA ILE A 5 -3.56 13.00 23.12
C ILE A 5 -3.40 14.00 21.96
N ASP A 6 -4.50 14.61 21.51
CA ASP A 6 -4.52 15.61 20.45
C ASP A 6 -3.71 16.87 20.82
N SER A 7 -3.81 17.30 22.09
CA SER A 7 -3.04 18.43 22.61
C SER A 7 -1.55 18.13 22.72
N VAL A 8 -1.18 16.87 22.98
CA VAL A 8 0.21 16.41 23.05
C VAL A 8 0.82 16.32 21.65
N LEU A 9 0.04 15.86 20.67
CA LEU A 9 0.50 15.64 19.29
C LEU A 9 0.49 16.90 18.41
N GLN A 10 -0.07 18.02 18.86
CA GLN A 10 -0.26 19.23 18.03
C GLN A 10 -1.02 18.92 16.73
N LEU A 11 -2.25 18.42 16.87
CA LEU A 11 -3.03 17.86 15.77
C LEU A 11 -3.16 18.77 14.54
N GLU A 12 -3.36 20.07 14.72
CA GLU A 12 -3.44 21.05 13.62
C GLU A 12 -2.17 21.07 12.77
N LEU A 13 -0.99 20.92 13.38
CA LEU A 13 0.28 20.85 12.68
C LEU A 13 0.40 19.55 11.88
N ILE A 14 -0.09 18.44 12.42
CA ILE A 14 -0.09 17.14 11.73
C ILE A 14 -1.06 17.18 10.53
N GLU A 15 -2.26 17.75 10.70
CA GLU A 15 -3.23 17.92 9.61
C GLU A 15 -2.65 18.78 8.49
N LYS A 16 -2.00 19.90 8.84
CA LYS A 16 -1.27 20.73 7.88
C LYS A 16 -0.16 19.94 7.18
N THR A 17 0.60 19.12 7.91
CA THR A 17 1.65 18.29 7.34
C THR A 17 1.11 17.29 6.31
N LEU A 18 -0.01 16.63 6.60
CA LEU A 18 -0.68 15.75 5.64
C LEU A 18 -1.15 16.53 4.41
N ALA A 19 -1.69 17.74 4.59
CA ALA A 19 -2.19 18.58 3.50
C ALA A 19 -1.07 19.08 2.58
N GLU A 20 0.12 19.38 3.12
CA GLU A 20 1.27 19.90 2.35
C GLU A 20 2.13 18.79 1.72
N GLY A 21 2.16 17.59 2.29
CA GLY A 21 2.96 16.48 1.77
C GLY A 21 2.48 16.00 0.39
N THR A 22 3.38 15.82 -0.56
CA THR A 22 3.02 15.39 -1.94
C THR A 22 3.47 13.96 -2.27
N GLY A 23 4.16 13.29 -1.33
CA GLY A 23 4.84 12.01 -1.59
C GLY A 23 6.26 12.17 -2.13
N LYS A 24 6.72 13.40 -2.35
CA LYS A 24 8.05 13.69 -2.91
C LYS A 24 9.17 12.95 -2.17
N GLY A 25 10.00 12.26 -2.95
CA GLY A 25 11.17 11.51 -2.43
C GLY A 25 10.81 10.20 -1.72
N VAL A 26 9.52 9.84 -1.65
CA VAL A 26 9.09 8.57 -1.05
C VAL A 26 8.97 7.51 -2.15
N GLN A 27 9.73 6.44 -1.98
CA GLN A 27 9.69 5.28 -2.86
C GLN A 27 8.67 4.26 -2.35
N VAL A 28 7.69 3.96 -3.20
CA VAL A 28 6.58 3.04 -2.93
C VAL A 28 6.73 1.79 -3.79
N ALA A 29 6.94 0.64 -3.18
CA ALA A 29 6.92 -0.64 -3.87
C ALA A 29 5.47 -1.16 -3.95
N LEU A 30 4.95 -1.32 -5.16
CA LEU A 30 3.63 -1.87 -5.41
C LEU A 30 3.75 -3.33 -5.84
N LEU A 31 3.48 -4.26 -4.93
CA LEU A 31 3.45 -5.68 -5.24
C LEU A 31 2.05 -6.03 -5.76
N ASP A 32 1.93 -6.37 -7.04
CA ASP A 32 0.62 -6.57 -7.68
C ASP A 32 0.71 -7.36 -9.01
N THR A 33 -0.19 -7.10 -9.97
CA THR A 33 -0.26 -7.68 -11.33
C THR A 33 0.66 -7.00 -12.35
N GLY A 34 1.48 -6.05 -11.91
CA GLY A 34 2.24 -5.14 -12.79
C GLY A 34 1.54 -3.77 -12.91
N VAL A 35 2.16 -2.85 -13.64
CA VAL A 35 1.59 -1.51 -13.92
C VAL A 35 1.77 -1.19 -15.40
N ASP A 36 0.70 -0.77 -16.07
CA ASP A 36 0.74 -0.25 -17.45
C ASP A 36 1.34 1.16 -17.45
N THR A 37 2.64 1.26 -17.72
CA THR A 37 3.35 2.55 -17.70
C THR A 37 3.05 3.42 -18.91
N SER A 38 2.35 2.90 -19.92
CA SER A 38 1.89 3.68 -21.07
C SER A 38 0.63 4.49 -20.78
N HIS A 39 -0.03 4.23 -19.64
CA HIS A 39 -1.26 4.89 -19.27
C HIS A 39 -1.01 6.40 -18.97
N PRO A 40 -1.70 7.35 -19.64
CA PRO A 40 -1.44 8.80 -19.48
C PRO A 40 -1.58 9.31 -18.04
N ALA A 41 -2.47 8.69 -17.25
CA ALA A 41 -2.66 9.00 -15.83
C ALA A 41 -1.46 8.64 -14.93
N LEU A 42 -0.46 7.93 -15.44
CA LEU A 42 0.73 7.49 -14.71
C LEU A 42 2.01 8.12 -15.27
N GLU A 43 1.87 9.20 -16.04
CA GLU A 43 3.02 9.89 -16.62
C GLU A 43 4.01 10.30 -15.53
N ASN A 44 5.27 9.88 -15.67
CA ASN A 44 6.37 10.14 -14.75
C ASN A 44 6.21 9.60 -13.31
N SER A 45 5.18 8.82 -12.99
CA SER A 45 4.96 8.30 -11.63
C SER A 45 5.70 6.99 -11.34
N VAL A 46 5.78 6.11 -12.34
CA VAL A 46 6.43 4.81 -12.22
C VAL A 46 7.91 4.92 -12.59
N LYS A 47 8.80 4.57 -11.65
CA LYS A 47 10.27 4.69 -11.81
C LYS A 47 10.96 3.38 -12.18
N GLY A 48 10.26 2.25 -12.08
CA GLY A 48 10.76 0.97 -12.57
C GLY A 48 9.74 -0.15 -12.39
N CYS A 49 9.95 -1.23 -13.14
CA CYS A 49 9.07 -2.39 -13.17
C CYS A 49 9.89 -3.68 -13.08
N TRP A 50 9.50 -4.57 -12.17
CA TRP A 50 10.11 -5.87 -11.97
C TRP A 50 9.05 -6.97 -11.97
N GLU A 51 9.46 -8.19 -12.22
CA GLU A 51 8.62 -9.38 -12.13
C GLU A 51 9.33 -10.52 -11.40
N VAL A 52 8.58 -11.17 -10.49
CA VAL A 52 9.02 -12.39 -9.83
C VAL A 52 8.70 -13.60 -10.71
N LYS A 53 9.73 -14.25 -11.24
CA LYS A 53 9.61 -15.45 -12.08
C LYS A 53 10.23 -16.67 -11.42
N GLN A 54 9.55 -17.79 -11.58
CA GLN A 54 10.15 -19.10 -11.35
C GLN A 54 11.12 -19.43 -12.50
N THR A 55 12.31 -19.90 -12.15
CA THR A 55 13.35 -20.38 -13.07
C THR A 55 13.77 -21.80 -12.71
N PRO A 56 14.53 -22.49 -13.57
CA PRO A 56 15.08 -23.81 -13.24
C PRO A 56 15.99 -23.81 -12.00
N THR A 57 16.60 -22.68 -11.65
CA THR A 57 17.54 -22.55 -10.51
C THR A 57 16.93 -21.89 -9.27
N GLY A 58 15.63 -21.61 -9.26
CA GLY A 58 14.95 -20.93 -8.16
C GLY A 58 14.07 -19.77 -8.64
N MET A 59 13.70 -18.87 -7.74
CA MET A 59 13.00 -17.63 -8.11
C MET A 59 13.99 -16.49 -8.35
N LYS A 60 13.63 -15.58 -9.26
CA LYS A 60 14.33 -14.32 -9.49
C LYS A 60 13.35 -13.17 -9.61
N CYS A 61 13.76 -11.99 -9.18
CA CYS A 61 13.10 -10.73 -9.50
C CYS A 61 13.93 -10.05 -10.60
N GLU A 62 13.35 -9.82 -11.77
CA GLU A 62 14.05 -9.20 -12.89
C GLU A 62 13.29 -7.99 -13.43
N GLU A 63 14.03 -7.03 -13.96
CA GLU A 63 13.45 -5.85 -14.59
C GLU A 63 12.69 -6.26 -15.86
N VAL A 64 11.52 -5.66 -16.06
CA VAL A 64 10.62 -5.94 -17.17
C VAL A 64 10.00 -4.65 -17.68
N GLU A 65 9.39 -4.71 -18.87
CA GLU A 65 8.54 -3.61 -19.34
C GLU A 65 7.33 -3.40 -18.43
N GLY A 66 6.91 -2.15 -18.31
CA GLY A 66 5.74 -1.73 -17.54
C GLY A 66 4.43 -2.16 -18.19
N LEU A 67 4.09 -3.43 -18.02
CA LEU A 67 2.86 -4.04 -18.51
C LEU A 67 2.03 -4.60 -17.36
N ASP A 68 0.74 -4.31 -17.40
CA ASP A 68 -0.26 -4.91 -16.53
C ASP A 68 -1.33 -5.63 -17.36
N PRO A 69 -1.28 -6.96 -17.47
CA PRO A 69 -2.28 -7.73 -18.20
C PRO A 69 -3.66 -7.78 -17.53
N VAL A 70 -3.78 -7.42 -16.25
CA VAL A 70 -5.03 -7.53 -15.46
C VAL A 70 -5.70 -6.18 -15.26
N GLY A 71 -4.90 -5.15 -14.98
CA GLY A 71 -5.35 -3.78 -14.70
C GLY A 71 -5.49 -3.46 -13.22
N HIS A 72 -5.31 -4.43 -12.34
CA HIS A 72 -5.46 -4.27 -10.89
C HIS A 72 -4.31 -3.43 -10.30
N GLY A 73 -3.06 -3.75 -10.65
CA GLY A 73 -1.90 -2.98 -10.22
C GLY A 73 -1.86 -1.58 -10.84
N THR A 74 -2.28 -1.43 -12.09
CA THR A 74 -2.45 -0.10 -12.73
C THR A 74 -3.45 0.76 -11.97
N ALA A 75 -4.57 0.18 -11.52
CA ALA A 75 -5.55 0.88 -10.69
C ALA A 75 -4.94 1.32 -9.35
N CYS A 76 -4.21 0.42 -8.68
CA CYS A 76 -3.55 0.74 -7.40
C CYS A 76 -2.49 1.84 -7.56
N ALA A 77 -1.66 1.77 -8.59
CA ALA A 77 -0.67 2.81 -8.91
C ALA A 77 -1.34 4.16 -9.17
N GLY A 78 -2.47 4.16 -9.90
CA GLY A 78 -3.24 5.37 -10.18
C GLY A 78 -3.80 6.03 -8.93
N ILE A 79 -4.31 5.24 -7.99
CA ILE A 79 -4.81 5.75 -6.70
C ILE A 79 -3.65 6.35 -5.88
N ILE A 80 -2.50 5.67 -5.81
CA ILE A 80 -1.31 6.21 -5.12
C ILE A 80 -0.92 7.55 -5.75
N HIS A 81 -0.77 7.58 -7.08
CA HIS A 81 -0.32 8.78 -7.79
C HIS A 81 -1.34 9.94 -7.69
N GLN A 82 -2.65 9.65 -7.70
CA GLN A 82 -3.67 10.68 -7.55
C GLN A 82 -3.58 11.42 -6.20
N HIS A 83 -3.26 10.71 -5.12
CA HIS A 83 -3.27 11.26 -3.77
C HIS A 83 -1.87 11.64 -3.26
N ALA A 84 -0.80 11.06 -3.83
CA ALA A 84 0.60 11.38 -3.56
C ALA A 84 1.34 11.58 -4.91
N PRO A 85 1.12 12.72 -5.59
CA PRO A 85 1.53 12.93 -6.99
C PRO A 85 3.03 12.91 -7.24
N GLU A 86 3.86 13.19 -6.22
CA GLU A 86 5.32 13.16 -6.33
C GLU A 86 5.94 11.89 -5.71
N ALA A 87 5.13 10.91 -5.31
CA ALA A 87 5.64 9.59 -4.89
C ALA A 87 6.22 8.83 -6.09
N GLU A 88 7.32 8.12 -5.84
CA GLU A 88 8.00 7.29 -6.84
C GLU A 88 7.50 5.85 -6.74
N ILE A 89 6.76 5.38 -7.74
CA ILE A 89 6.16 4.04 -7.72
C ILE A 89 7.09 3.03 -8.39
N PHE A 90 7.37 1.92 -7.72
CA PHE A 90 8.14 0.80 -8.24
C PHE A 90 7.22 -0.42 -8.31
N SER A 91 6.92 -0.86 -9.53
CA SER A 91 6.02 -2.00 -9.76
C SER A 91 6.76 -3.31 -9.58
N ILE A 92 6.21 -4.22 -8.77
CA ILE A 92 6.75 -5.56 -8.55
C ILE A 92 5.64 -6.57 -8.85
N ARG A 93 5.68 -7.17 -10.04
CA ARG A 93 4.69 -8.15 -10.46
C ARG A 93 4.91 -9.48 -9.75
N VAL A 94 3.97 -9.83 -8.87
CA VAL A 94 3.91 -11.13 -8.16
C VAL A 94 2.65 -11.93 -8.51
N ILE A 95 1.72 -11.32 -9.26
CA ILE A 95 0.52 -11.96 -9.81
C ILE A 95 0.64 -11.94 -11.35
N GLY A 96 0.52 -13.11 -11.97
CA GLY A 96 0.61 -13.28 -13.43
C GLY A 96 -0.65 -12.83 -14.18
N GLY A 97 -0.58 -12.86 -15.52
CA GLY A 97 -1.62 -12.30 -16.39
C GLY A 97 -2.97 -13.00 -16.43
N ASN A 98 -3.11 -14.15 -15.79
CA ASN A 98 -4.39 -14.81 -15.54
C ASN A 98 -5.01 -14.41 -14.18
N ALA A 99 -4.50 -13.33 -13.56
CA ALA A 99 -4.83 -12.91 -12.20
C ALA A 99 -4.52 -13.98 -11.13
N GLN A 100 -3.51 -14.82 -11.37
CA GLN A 100 -3.04 -15.81 -10.41
C GLN A 100 -1.55 -15.59 -10.10
N GLY A 101 -1.21 -15.66 -8.83
CA GLY A 101 0.17 -15.71 -8.34
C GLY A 101 0.29 -16.82 -7.31
N THR A 102 1.50 -17.34 -7.11
CA THR A 102 1.75 -18.32 -6.05
C THR A 102 2.15 -17.64 -4.75
N GLY A 103 1.95 -18.31 -3.61
CA GLY A 103 2.42 -17.78 -2.34
C GLY A 103 3.95 -17.71 -2.27
N GLU A 104 4.65 -18.59 -3.01
CA GLU A 104 6.09 -18.53 -3.20
C GLU A 104 6.53 -17.24 -3.90
N GLN A 105 5.87 -16.87 -5.01
CA GLN A 105 6.16 -15.61 -5.72
C GLN A 105 5.88 -14.39 -4.84
N PHE A 106 4.79 -14.42 -4.07
CA PHE A 106 4.45 -13.35 -3.15
C PHE A 106 5.51 -13.18 -2.05
N VAL A 107 5.87 -14.26 -1.35
CA VAL A 107 6.89 -14.24 -0.29
C VAL A 107 8.24 -13.78 -0.86
N TYR A 108 8.64 -14.28 -2.03
CA TYR A 108 9.89 -13.89 -2.67
C TYR A 108 9.89 -12.40 -3.08
N GLY A 109 8.81 -11.91 -3.69
CA GLY A 109 8.67 -10.51 -4.07
C GLY A 109 8.71 -9.57 -2.87
N LEU A 110 8.03 -9.94 -1.77
CA LEU A 110 8.06 -9.18 -0.52
C LEU A 110 9.46 -9.16 0.08
N HIS A 111 10.13 -10.31 0.14
CA HIS A 111 11.52 -10.40 0.58
C HIS A 111 12.43 -9.45 -0.21
N TRP A 112 12.36 -9.53 -1.54
CA TRP A 112 13.17 -8.70 -2.44
C TRP A 112 12.89 -7.21 -2.25
N ALA A 113 11.61 -6.80 -2.14
CA ALA A 113 11.23 -5.41 -1.93
C ALA A 113 11.79 -4.85 -0.61
N ILE A 114 11.79 -5.66 0.45
CA ILE A 114 12.39 -5.29 1.73
C ILE A 114 13.91 -5.12 1.59
N GLU A 115 14.58 -5.99 0.85
CA GLU A 115 16.02 -5.88 0.60
C GLU A 115 16.40 -4.65 -0.24
N GLN A 116 15.52 -4.18 -1.12
CA GLN A 116 15.74 -2.93 -1.87
C GLN A 116 15.62 -1.68 -0.97
N GLY A 117 15.07 -1.79 0.24
CA GLY A 117 14.99 -0.68 1.19
C GLY A 117 13.94 0.38 0.83
N PHE A 118 12.91 0.02 0.07
CA PHE A 118 11.77 0.91 -0.20
C PHE A 118 11.14 1.41 1.11
N LYS A 119 10.62 2.64 1.12
CA LYS A 119 10.04 3.25 2.33
C LYS A 119 8.63 2.80 2.62
N VAL A 120 7.86 2.49 1.57
CA VAL A 120 6.49 2.01 1.70
C VAL A 120 6.26 0.81 0.79
N LEU A 121 5.63 -0.25 1.29
CA LEU A 121 5.21 -1.41 0.52
C LEU A 121 3.68 -1.47 0.50
N ASN A 122 3.08 -1.41 -0.69
CA ASN A 122 1.65 -1.57 -0.89
C ASN A 122 1.33 -3.01 -1.28
N LEU A 123 0.56 -3.69 -0.44
CA LEU A 123 0.12 -5.07 -0.63
C LEU A 123 -1.40 -5.11 -0.81
N SER A 124 -1.89 -4.81 -2.01
CA SER A 124 -3.30 -4.95 -2.40
C SER A 124 -3.69 -6.41 -2.69
N LEU A 125 -3.08 -7.35 -1.97
CA LEU A 125 -3.21 -8.80 -2.09
C LEU A 125 -2.98 -9.47 -0.73
N GLY A 126 -3.34 -10.73 -0.64
CA GLY A 126 -3.06 -11.58 0.51
C GLY A 126 -3.27 -13.05 0.20
N THR A 127 -3.02 -13.91 1.18
CA THR A 127 -3.22 -15.36 1.04
C THR A 127 -4.01 -15.94 2.21
N LEU A 128 -4.88 -16.90 1.89
CA LEU A 128 -5.60 -17.73 2.87
C LEU A 128 -4.78 -18.97 3.28
N GLN A 129 -3.63 -19.19 2.65
CA GLN A 129 -2.82 -20.38 2.90
C GLN A 129 -1.96 -20.19 4.16
N HIS A 130 -2.38 -20.82 5.26
CA HIS A 130 -1.72 -20.74 6.57
C HIS A 130 -0.23 -21.09 6.56
N ARG A 131 0.26 -21.91 5.61
CA ARG A 131 1.69 -22.24 5.48
C ARG A 131 2.59 -21.02 5.27
N TYR A 132 2.06 -19.90 4.75
CA TYR A 132 2.84 -18.66 4.58
C TYR A 132 2.69 -17.68 5.74
N GLN A 133 1.91 -18.00 6.78
CA GLN A 133 1.75 -17.12 7.93
C GLN A 133 3.09 -16.79 8.59
N ALA A 134 3.88 -17.81 8.94
CA ALA A 134 5.17 -17.58 9.61
C ALA A 134 6.20 -16.87 8.70
N PRO A 135 6.42 -17.30 7.43
CA PRO A 135 7.31 -16.59 6.52
C PRO A 135 6.92 -15.13 6.27
N LEU A 136 5.63 -14.84 6.11
CA LEU A 136 5.17 -13.46 5.91
C LEU A 136 5.31 -12.62 7.19
N LEU A 137 5.08 -13.20 8.38
CA LEU A 137 5.28 -12.50 9.65
C LEU A 137 6.75 -12.10 9.82
N GLU A 138 7.69 -13.02 9.58
CA GLU A 138 9.12 -12.75 9.65
C GLU A 138 9.52 -11.58 8.72
N LEU A 139 9.00 -11.58 7.49
CA LEU A 139 9.27 -10.51 6.53
C LEU A 139 8.69 -9.16 6.96
N VAL A 140 7.44 -9.14 7.42
CA VAL A 140 6.78 -7.91 7.85
C VAL A 140 7.44 -7.34 9.11
N ASP A 141 7.84 -8.18 10.06
CA ASP A 141 8.60 -7.75 11.23
C ASP A 141 9.97 -7.17 10.82
N ARG A 142 10.67 -7.82 9.88
CA ARG A 142 11.93 -7.31 9.35
C ARG A 142 11.75 -5.94 8.68
N ALA A 143 10.67 -5.76 7.90
CA ALA A 143 10.32 -4.47 7.30
C ALA A 143 10.08 -3.42 8.39
N TYR A 144 9.28 -3.75 9.40
CA TYR A 144 8.95 -2.88 10.52
C TYR A 144 10.20 -2.39 11.27
N TYR A 145 11.10 -3.31 11.64
CA TYR A 145 12.36 -2.97 12.33
C TYR A 145 13.34 -2.20 11.45
N SER A 146 13.20 -2.29 10.13
CA SER A 146 14.01 -1.52 9.16
C SER A 146 13.40 -0.16 8.82
N GLY A 147 12.31 0.25 9.49
CA GLY A 147 11.64 1.52 9.24
C GLY A 147 10.78 1.55 7.98
N ILE A 148 10.45 0.38 7.40
CA ILE A 148 9.64 0.26 6.19
C ILE A 148 8.18 0.14 6.58
N CYS A 149 7.32 1.02 6.04
CA CYS A 149 5.89 0.94 6.25
C CYS A 149 5.26 -0.08 5.30
N VAL A 150 4.65 -1.13 5.83
CA VAL A 150 3.87 -2.09 5.02
C VAL A 150 2.39 -1.77 5.17
N VAL A 151 1.68 -1.60 4.05
CA VAL A 151 0.24 -1.34 4.00
C VAL A 151 -0.42 -2.50 3.27
N ALA A 152 -1.35 -3.21 3.91
CA ALA A 152 -1.90 -4.46 3.39
C ALA A 152 -3.42 -4.55 3.44
N ALA A 153 -4.01 -5.03 2.35
CA ALA A 153 -5.45 -5.24 2.24
C ALA A 153 -5.95 -6.35 3.15
N ALA A 154 -7.04 -6.12 3.87
CA ALA A 154 -7.85 -7.18 4.46
C ALA A 154 -8.56 -7.98 3.37
N HIS A 155 -8.99 -9.21 3.68
CA HIS A 155 -9.78 -9.99 2.73
C HIS A 155 -11.20 -9.39 2.56
N ASN A 156 -11.66 -9.19 1.32
CA ASN A 156 -13.00 -8.65 0.99
C ASN A 156 -14.23 -9.46 1.50
N ARG A 157 -14.00 -10.56 2.20
CA ARG A 157 -15.03 -11.42 2.82
C ARG A 157 -14.78 -11.63 4.31
N HIS A 158 -13.93 -10.79 4.90
CA HIS A 158 -13.49 -10.83 6.29
C HIS A 158 -12.97 -12.21 6.75
N GLN A 159 -12.36 -12.96 5.82
CA GLN A 159 -11.62 -14.17 6.15
C GLN A 159 -10.25 -13.80 6.70
N VAL A 160 -9.72 -14.62 7.61
CA VAL A 160 -8.36 -14.49 8.13
C VAL A 160 -7.38 -14.71 6.96
N SER A 161 -6.71 -13.64 6.53
CA SER A 161 -5.73 -13.63 5.44
C SER A 161 -4.42 -13.01 5.88
N PHE A 162 -3.32 -13.51 5.35
CA PHE A 162 -1.98 -12.99 5.66
C PHE A 162 -1.46 -12.13 4.49
N PRO A 163 -0.77 -11.00 4.78
CA PRO A 163 -0.24 -10.61 6.09
C PRO A 163 -1.16 -9.71 6.95
N SER A 164 -2.38 -9.37 6.49
CA SER A 164 -3.22 -8.33 7.10
C SER A 164 -3.62 -8.53 8.57
N GLN A 165 -3.26 -9.67 9.19
CA GLN A 165 -3.51 -9.97 10.60
C GLN A 165 -2.35 -9.57 11.53
N PHE A 166 -1.24 -9.09 10.98
CA PHE A 166 -0.03 -8.81 11.77
C PHE A 166 -0.01 -7.37 12.28
N ALA A 167 0.44 -7.19 13.52
CA ALA A 167 0.48 -5.87 14.17
C ALA A 167 1.60 -4.96 13.61
N SER A 168 2.63 -5.54 13.00
CA SER A 168 3.81 -4.88 12.44
C SER A 168 3.55 -4.23 11.07
N LEU A 169 2.32 -4.22 10.58
CA LEU A 169 1.90 -3.49 9.38
C LEU A 169 0.65 -2.64 9.64
N ILE A 170 0.26 -1.87 8.63
CA ILE A 170 -0.99 -1.11 8.57
C ILE A 170 -1.99 -1.92 7.73
N ALA A 171 -2.98 -2.50 8.39
CA ALA A 171 -4.00 -3.31 7.72
C ALA A 171 -5.24 -2.47 7.36
N VAL A 172 -5.75 -2.66 6.15
CA VAL A 172 -6.74 -1.77 5.52
C VAL A 172 -8.00 -2.53 5.13
N ASP A 173 -9.14 -2.12 5.69
CA ASP A 173 -10.47 -2.41 5.13
C ASP A 173 -10.94 -1.26 4.22
N ASN A 174 -12.13 -1.40 3.64
CA ASN A 174 -12.70 -0.43 2.71
C ASN A 174 -13.93 0.27 3.29
N GLN A 175 -14.05 1.56 2.97
CA GLN A 175 -15.20 2.38 3.27
C GLN A 175 -15.45 3.39 2.13
N SER A 176 -16.63 4.01 2.10
CA SER A 176 -16.94 5.14 1.22
C SER A 176 -16.68 6.48 1.92
N PHE A 177 -16.13 7.45 1.19
CA PHE A 177 -15.89 8.81 1.67
C PHE A 177 -16.38 9.77 0.58
N GLU A 178 -17.18 10.78 0.93
CA GLU A 178 -17.87 11.63 -0.06
C GLU A 178 -17.19 12.99 -0.31
N SER A 179 -16.46 13.53 0.67
CA SER A 179 -16.03 14.93 0.66
C SER A 179 -14.52 15.14 0.68
N ASP A 180 -13.79 14.38 1.49
CA ASP A 180 -12.35 14.53 1.67
C ASP A 180 -11.59 13.39 0.96
N PRO A 181 -10.79 13.70 -0.09
CA PRO A 181 -10.04 12.70 -0.83
C PRO A 181 -8.92 12.03 -0.02
N LEU A 182 -8.56 12.53 1.16
CA LEU A 182 -7.57 11.93 2.06
C LEU A 182 -8.19 11.35 3.34
N ALA A 183 -9.52 11.41 3.50
CA ALA A 183 -10.16 10.88 4.69
C ALA A 183 -10.06 9.35 4.77
N PHE A 184 -9.82 8.89 5.99
CA PHE A 184 -9.81 7.49 6.35
C PHE A 184 -10.26 7.34 7.82
N ASN A 185 -10.68 6.13 8.20
CA ASN A 185 -10.97 5.82 9.59
C ASN A 185 -9.83 5.03 10.24
N TYR A 186 -9.74 5.12 11.56
CA TYR A 186 -8.88 4.25 12.36
C TYR A 186 -9.72 3.52 13.41
N ILE A 187 -9.60 2.20 13.48
CA ILE A 187 -10.43 1.32 14.33
C ILE A 187 -9.56 0.70 15.41
N LEU A 188 -10.02 0.77 16.67
CA LEU A 188 -9.31 0.24 17.82
C LEU A 188 -9.67 -1.23 18.08
N ASN A 189 -8.76 -1.96 18.74
CA ASN A 189 -8.97 -3.32 19.23
C ASN A 189 -9.24 -4.37 18.13
N THR A 190 -8.70 -4.16 16.94
CA THR A 190 -8.82 -5.05 15.78
C THR A 190 -7.47 -5.15 15.07
N PRO A 191 -7.14 -6.28 14.43
CA PRO A 191 -5.96 -6.37 13.56
C PRO A 191 -6.10 -5.48 12.32
N ILE A 192 -7.33 -5.19 11.86
CA ILE A 192 -7.58 -4.33 10.70
C ILE A 192 -7.88 -2.92 11.20
N GLU A 193 -6.83 -2.13 11.35
CA GLU A 193 -6.86 -0.88 12.11
C GLU A 193 -7.23 0.37 11.26
N THR A 194 -7.33 0.26 9.94
CA THR A 194 -7.70 1.38 9.07
C THR A 194 -8.81 1.02 8.09
N GLU A 195 -9.61 2.02 7.70
CA GLU A 195 -10.54 1.92 6.57
C GLU A 195 -10.26 3.07 5.58
N GLY A 196 -9.85 2.71 4.36
CA GLY A 196 -9.57 3.68 3.30
C GLY A 196 -10.69 3.75 2.25
N HIS A 197 -10.62 4.72 1.34
CA HIS A 197 -11.62 4.86 0.28
C HIS A 197 -11.50 3.72 -0.74
N GLY A 198 -12.44 2.77 -0.70
CA GLY A 198 -12.39 1.56 -1.54
C GLY A 198 -13.71 1.20 -2.19
N VAL A 199 -14.70 2.09 -2.20
CA VAL A 199 -16.04 1.86 -2.77
C VAL A 199 -16.26 2.78 -3.96
N TYR A 200 -16.52 2.20 -5.14
CA TYR A 200 -16.72 2.94 -6.41
C TYR A 200 -15.56 3.89 -6.76
N VAL A 201 -14.34 3.45 -6.52
CA VAL A 201 -13.13 4.21 -6.82
C VAL A 201 -12.89 4.21 -8.32
N ARG A 202 -12.91 5.38 -8.95
CA ARG A 202 -12.58 5.54 -10.37
C ARG A 202 -11.06 5.60 -10.54
N ALA A 203 -10.46 4.56 -11.10
CA ALA A 203 -9.00 4.45 -11.26
C ALA A 203 -8.60 3.94 -12.66
N PRO A 204 -7.36 4.22 -13.13
CA PRO A 204 -6.88 3.74 -14.40
C PRO A 204 -6.80 2.20 -14.44
N SER A 205 -6.80 1.64 -15.65
CA SER A 205 -6.73 0.21 -15.95
C SER A 205 -5.97 0.05 -17.27
N SER A 206 -5.45 -1.15 -17.53
CA SER A 206 -4.69 -1.47 -18.74
C SER A 206 -5.33 -0.98 -20.04
N GLY A 207 -4.50 -0.54 -20.98
CA GLY A 207 -4.93 -0.09 -22.30
C GLY A 207 -5.53 1.31 -22.30
N GLY A 208 -5.07 2.19 -21.39
CA GLY A 208 -5.51 3.59 -21.32
C GLY A 208 -6.94 3.79 -20.80
N GLN A 209 -7.54 2.77 -20.18
CA GLN A 209 -8.94 2.80 -19.74
C GLN A 209 -9.07 3.25 -18.29
N TYR A 210 -10.28 3.66 -17.89
CA TYR A 210 -10.66 3.81 -16.49
C TYR A 210 -11.78 2.85 -16.14
N LYS A 211 -11.80 2.39 -14.89
CA LYS A 211 -12.87 1.54 -14.34
C LYS A 211 -13.28 2.04 -12.96
N LEU A 212 -14.50 1.66 -12.57
CA LEU A 212 -14.95 1.78 -11.19
C LEU A 212 -14.62 0.49 -10.45
N TRP A 213 -13.92 0.63 -9.34
CA TRP A 213 -13.43 -0.47 -8.54
C TRP A 213 -14.01 -0.44 -7.12
N THR A 214 -14.28 -1.61 -6.56
CA THR A 214 -14.72 -1.76 -5.18
C THR A 214 -13.95 -2.90 -4.51
N GLY A 215 -13.39 -2.64 -3.33
CA GLY A 215 -12.69 -3.60 -2.50
C GLY A 215 -11.55 -2.99 -1.67
N THR A 216 -11.09 -3.74 -0.68
CA THR A 216 -9.95 -3.40 0.18
C THR A 216 -8.67 -3.16 -0.61
N SER A 217 -8.51 -3.83 -1.74
CA SER A 217 -7.41 -3.62 -2.68
C SER A 217 -7.30 -2.19 -3.20
N PHE A 218 -8.40 -1.43 -3.24
CA PHE A 218 -8.43 -0.04 -3.72
C PHE A 218 -8.43 0.98 -2.56
N ALA A 219 -8.83 0.55 -1.36
CA ALA A 219 -8.61 1.30 -0.12
C ALA A 219 -7.14 1.30 0.33
N THR A 220 -6.44 0.18 0.12
CA THR A 220 -5.02 0.02 0.47
C THR A 220 -4.11 1.08 -0.16
N PRO A 221 -4.16 1.33 -1.48
CA PRO A 221 -3.35 2.37 -2.13
C PRO A 221 -3.73 3.79 -1.70
N HIS A 222 -4.96 4.00 -1.22
CA HIS A 222 -5.38 5.27 -0.62
C HIS A 222 -4.65 5.52 0.70
N ILE A 223 -4.60 4.53 1.60
CA ILE A 223 -3.80 4.62 2.84
C ILE A 223 -2.29 4.70 2.54
N THR A 224 -1.80 3.96 1.54
CA THR A 224 -0.41 4.07 1.07
C THR A 224 -0.06 5.49 0.67
N ALA A 225 -0.96 6.20 -0.03
CA ALA A 225 -0.75 7.60 -0.39
C ALA A 225 -0.70 8.51 0.84
N VAL A 226 -1.60 8.33 1.82
CA VAL A 226 -1.56 9.08 3.09
C VAL A 226 -0.21 8.88 3.80
N VAL A 227 0.27 7.64 3.88
CA VAL A 227 1.59 7.32 4.46
C VAL A 227 2.72 8.00 3.69
N ALA A 228 2.70 7.96 2.36
CA ALA A 228 3.71 8.60 1.52
C ALA A 228 3.71 10.14 1.69
N ARG A 229 2.55 10.77 1.84
CA ARG A 229 2.46 12.22 2.12
C ARG A 229 3.12 12.58 3.44
N LEU A 230 2.84 11.82 4.51
CA LEU A 230 3.45 12.03 5.83
C LEU A 230 4.98 11.87 5.75
N LEU A 231 5.46 10.79 5.12
CA LEU A 231 6.89 10.52 4.95
C LEU A 231 7.60 11.56 4.08
N SER A 232 6.91 12.20 3.13
CA SER A 232 7.52 13.22 2.28
C SER A 232 7.87 14.52 3.03
N VAL A 233 7.20 14.79 4.15
CA VAL A 233 7.50 15.94 5.02
C VAL A 233 8.34 15.52 6.23
N MET A 234 8.10 14.31 6.75
CA MET A 234 8.78 13.73 7.90
C MET A 234 9.43 12.39 7.53
N PRO A 235 10.58 12.41 6.82
CA PRO A 235 11.17 11.21 6.22
C PRO A 235 11.73 10.18 7.22
N GLU A 236 11.91 10.58 8.48
CA GLU A 236 12.44 9.73 9.55
C GLU A 236 11.35 9.02 10.36
N LEU A 237 10.06 9.18 10.02
CA LEU A 237 9.00 8.48 10.75
C LEU A 237 9.15 6.96 10.63
N THR A 238 9.13 6.31 11.78
CA THR A 238 9.03 4.86 11.89
C THR A 238 7.60 4.39 11.65
N PRO A 239 7.37 3.10 11.32
CA PRO A 239 6.03 2.54 11.19
C PRO A 239 5.15 2.73 12.44
N PHE A 240 5.75 2.72 13.64
CA PHE A 240 5.05 3.02 14.89
C PHE A 240 4.51 4.46 14.92
N GLU A 241 5.34 5.43 14.56
CA GLU A 241 4.96 6.84 14.54
C GLU A 241 3.93 7.10 13.44
N VAL A 242 4.09 6.50 12.26
CA VAL A 242 3.08 6.55 11.19
C VAL A 242 1.73 6.04 11.69
N LYS A 243 1.66 4.88 12.34
CA LYS A 243 0.41 4.36 12.93
C LYS A 243 -0.18 5.31 13.98
N THR A 244 0.68 5.95 14.78
CA THR A 244 0.27 6.96 15.77
C THR A 244 -0.37 8.17 15.10
N LEU A 245 0.24 8.68 14.03
CA LEU A 245 -0.29 9.80 13.25
C LEU A 245 -1.58 9.43 12.53
N LEU A 246 -1.69 8.23 11.94
CA LEU A 246 -2.92 7.74 11.32
C LEU A 246 -4.07 7.74 12.33
N ARG A 247 -3.84 7.23 13.54
CA ARG A 247 -4.84 7.27 14.62
C ARG A 247 -5.28 8.70 14.95
N ALA A 248 -4.35 9.65 15.00
CA ALA A 248 -4.66 11.05 15.30
C ALA A 248 -5.46 11.73 14.17
N LEU A 249 -5.10 11.42 12.91
CA LEU A 249 -5.68 12.00 11.69
C LEU A 249 -7.01 11.39 11.26
N ARG A 250 -7.46 10.28 11.88
CA ARG A 250 -8.71 9.59 11.56
C ARG A 250 -9.92 10.54 11.46
N ALA A 251 -10.85 10.23 10.56
CA ALA A 251 -12.10 10.97 10.40
C ALA A 251 -13.15 10.62 11.47
N ASN A 252 -13.18 9.36 11.93
CA ASN A 252 -14.08 8.87 12.98
C ASN A 252 -13.57 9.23 14.39
N ARG A 253 -13.45 10.52 14.69
CA ARG A 253 -12.93 10.99 15.98
C ARG A 253 -13.87 10.72 17.15
#